data_AF-A0A3D1F3M6-F1
#
_entry.id   AF-A0A3D1F3M6-F1
#
_cell.length_a   1.000
_cell.length_b   1.000
_cell.length_c   1.000
_cell.angle_alpha   90.00
_cell.angle_beta   90.00
_cell.angle_gamma   90.00
#
_symmetry.space_group_name_H-M   'P 1'
#
loop_
_entity.id
_entity.type
_entity.pdbx_description
1 polymer ?
#
loop_
_entity_poly.entity_id
_entity_poly.type
_entity_poly.pdbx_seq_one_letter_code
_entity_poly.pdbx_strand_id
1 'polypeptide(L)'
;YPEVKLQDSVQAHPIQLLLILAQITGDKTFLDAAIKGGEFVYRAQNPNGSWSHHWDPQHKHGATVRGLPRGGEINDLAMNDAIDIMHLMYLLTGEKRFEQAMDRGGQWILDADTGGKTVGWAQQYDEHNKPTVARAFEPAAWCRTATLNAARLLVTLHQQKPGDGRYLRKLEALKKWAHENVDKNGDIHEYLEPQTGRALLMWQDKVYYADKPGDYEYLKNNTPTSTRNLNPRPFIQDVDRIVAMAYDGYNSEEFINWLPTRVKQELASQNPDCGMWVLPIFSNFSGSIGAAFTVKCNPVDRMLQHIDLQRQRAQSPGKTLEIFEKNPMPQALQAVKAMNPKHPVF
;
A
#
# COMPACT_ATOMS: atom_id res chain seq x y z
N TYR A 1 -7.40 4.07 26.11
CA TYR A 1 -7.92 4.42 24.78
C TYR A 1 -7.80 3.18 23.90
N PRO A 2 -8.79 2.84 23.06
CA PRO A 2 -8.62 1.74 22.11
C PRO A 2 -7.43 2.04 21.19
N GLU A 3 -6.73 0.99 20.77
CA GLU A 3 -5.61 1.07 19.83
C GLU A 3 -6.04 1.79 18.54
N VAL A 4 -5.19 2.67 18.02
CA VAL A 4 -5.49 3.43 16.79
C VAL A 4 -4.93 2.66 15.59
N LYS A 5 -5.81 2.05 14.81
CA LYS A 5 -5.42 1.25 13.64
C LYS A 5 -4.76 2.10 12.54
N LEU A 6 -3.70 1.57 11.94
CA LEU A 6 -2.93 2.21 10.85
C LEU A 6 -3.13 1.52 9.49
N GLN A 7 -3.34 0.20 9.47
CA GLN A 7 -3.62 -0.56 8.24
C GLN A 7 -5.09 -0.43 7.75
N ASP A 8 -5.44 -1.05 6.63
CA ASP A 8 -6.75 -0.94 5.94
C ASP A 8 -7.07 0.49 5.45
N SER A 9 -6.04 1.32 5.29
CA SER A 9 -6.17 2.72 4.84
C SER A 9 -7.10 3.58 5.69
N VAL A 10 -7.42 3.15 6.92
CA VAL A 10 -8.41 3.80 7.79
C VAL A 10 -7.96 5.17 8.29
N GLN A 11 -6.67 5.49 8.16
CA GLN A 11 -6.15 6.84 8.36
C GLN A 11 -5.93 7.56 7.03
N ALA A 12 -5.24 6.90 6.09
CA ALA A 12 -4.78 7.55 4.87
C ALA A 12 -5.94 8.01 3.96
N HIS A 13 -6.95 7.16 3.72
CA HIS A 13 -8.07 7.53 2.86
C HIS A 13 -8.90 8.68 3.43
N PRO A 14 -9.27 8.71 4.73
CA PRO A 14 -9.90 9.90 5.30
C PRO A 14 -9.04 11.16 5.20
N ILE A 15 -7.73 11.09 5.42
CA ILE A 15 -6.83 12.24 5.26
C ILE A 15 -6.87 12.75 3.81
N GLN A 16 -6.78 11.86 2.82
CA GLN A 16 -6.86 12.20 1.40
C GLN A 16 -8.22 12.82 1.04
N LEU A 17 -9.32 12.27 1.54
CA LEU A 17 -10.66 12.81 1.35
C LEU A 17 -10.78 14.23 1.91
N LEU A 18 -10.25 14.48 3.12
CA LEU A 18 -10.24 15.81 3.73
C LEU A 18 -9.48 16.82 2.86
N LEU A 19 -8.37 16.43 2.24
CA LEU A 19 -7.64 17.29 1.30
C LEU A 19 -8.48 17.62 0.05
N ILE A 20 -9.19 16.62 -0.50
CA ILE A 20 -10.12 16.85 -1.63
C ILE A 20 -11.25 17.80 -1.21
N LEU A 21 -11.82 17.63 -0.02
CA LEU A 21 -12.88 18.51 0.48
C LEU A 21 -12.38 19.94 0.72
N ALA A 22 -11.19 20.10 1.30
CA ALA A 22 -10.54 21.40 1.44
C ALA A 22 -10.38 22.08 0.08
N GLN A 23 -10.00 21.31 -0.94
CA GLN A 23 -9.83 21.79 -2.30
C GLN A 23 -11.15 22.26 -2.94
N ILE A 24 -12.21 21.45 -2.82
CA ILE A 24 -13.51 21.72 -3.45
C ILE A 24 -14.22 22.90 -2.78
N THR A 25 -14.14 22.98 -1.45
CA THR A 25 -14.92 23.93 -0.64
C THR A 25 -14.17 25.22 -0.32
N GLY A 26 -12.84 25.17 -0.28
CA GLY A 26 -12.02 26.25 0.27
C GLY A 26 -12.07 26.37 1.79
N ASP A 27 -12.79 25.50 2.50
CA ASP A 27 -12.86 25.52 3.97
C ASP A 27 -11.57 24.96 4.58
N LYS A 28 -10.84 25.84 5.29
CA LYS A 28 -9.57 25.52 5.93
C LYS A 28 -9.69 24.47 7.03
N THR A 29 -10.88 24.26 7.60
CA THR A 29 -11.11 23.27 8.65
C THR A 29 -10.75 21.86 8.17
N PHE A 30 -11.05 21.53 6.91
CA PHE A 30 -10.68 20.24 6.32
C PHE A 30 -9.17 20.09 6.14
N LEU A 31 -8.49 21.17 5.72
CA LEU A 31 -7.04 21.18 5.58
C LEU A 31 -6.35 21.01 6.94
N ASP A 32 -6.79 21.75 7.95
CA ASP A 32 -6.26 21.65 9.31
C ASP A 32 -6.47 20.25 9.91
N ALA A 33 -7.60 19.61 9.62
CA ALA A 33 -7.87 18.24 10.02
C ALA A 33 -6.94 17.24 9.31
N ALA A 34 -6.73 17.39 8.00
CA ALA A 34 -5.83 16.54 7.24
C ALA A 34 -4.38 16.65 7.74
N ILE A 35 -3.90 17.87 8.03
CA ILE A 35 -2.57 18.11 8.59
C ILE A 35 -2.43 17.43 9.96
N LYS A 36 -3.41 17.57 10.85
CA LYS A 36 -3.40 16.89 12.16
C LYS A 36 -3.35 15.36 12.04
N GLY A 37 -4.03 14.81 11.04
CA GLY A 37 -3.97 13.38 10.71
C GLY A 37 -2.58 12.96 10.24
N GLY A 38 -1.97 13.71 9.30
CA GLY A 38 -0.62 13.44 8.82
C GLY A 38 0.44 13.55 9.92
N GLU A 39 0.30 14.52 10.82
CA GLU A 39 1.14 14.65 12.03
C GLU A 39 1.04 13.45 12.94
N PHE A 40 -0.16 12.87 13.09
CA PHE A 40 -0.32 11.63 13.83
C PHE A 40 0.44 10.48 13.17
N VAL A 41 0.29 10.30 11.84
CA VAL A 41 1.02 9.26 11.11
C VAL A 41 2.54 9.44 11.26
N TYR A 42 3.05 10.66 11.19
CA TYR A 42 4.46 10.96 11.43
C TYR A 42 4.92 10.54 12.84
N ARG A 43 4.17 10.91 13.88
CA ARG A 43 4.46 10.51 15.26
C ARG A 43 4.36 9.01 15.49
N ALA A 44 3.54 8.33 14.69
CA ALA A 44 3.32 6.90 14.81
C ALA A 44 4.46 6.03 14.26
N GLN A 45 5.44 6.64 13.57
CA GLN A 45 6.57 5.91 13.01
C GLN A 45 7.47 5.36 14.14
N ASN A 46 7.81 4.08 14.04
CA ASN A 46 8.74 3.43 14.96
C ASN A 46 10.18 3.93 14.76
N PRO A 47 11.07 3.77 15.77
CA PRO A 47 12.47 4.17 15.65
C PRO A 47 13.23 3.53 14.48
N ASN A 48 12.86 2.31 14.08
CA ASN A 48 13.44 1.59 12.94
C ASN A 48 12.91 2.06 11.57
N GLY A 49 11.98 3.03 11.53
CA GLY A 49 11.39 3.58 10.31
C GLY A 49 10.08 2.92 9.88
N SER A 50 9.66 1.83 10.53
CA SER A 50 8.40 1.15 10.20
C SER A 50 7.15 1.85 10.76
N TRP A 51 6.00 1.45 10.24
CA TRP A 51 4.70 1.65 10.87
C TRP A 51 4.08 0.29 11.20
N SER A 52 3.34 0.22 12.30
CA SER A 52 2.76 -1.02 12.85
C SER A 52 1.30 -1.23 12.44
N HIS A 53 0.71 -2.35 12.85
CA HIS A 53 -0.73 -2.64 12.76
C HIS A 53 -1.60 -1.51 13.32
N HIS A 54 -1.24 -1.11 14.53
CA HIS A 54 -1.92 -0.08 15.31
C HIS A 54 -0.91 0.74 16.10
N TRP A 55 -1.36 1.88 16.57
CA TRP A 55 -0.65 2.74 17.51
C TRP A 55 -1.26 2.59 18.89
N ASP A 56 -0.42 2.30 19.89
CA ASP A 56 -0.78 2.28 21.29
C ASP A 56 -0.71 3.72 21.86
N PRO A 57 -1.86 4.36 22.15
CA PRO A 57 -1.88 5.73 22.69
C PRO A 57 -1.40 5.82 24.15
N GLN A 58 -1.45 4.73 24.92
CA GLN A 58 -1.01 4.69 26.31
C GLN A 58 0.52 4.64 26.38
N HIS A 59 1.14 3.72 25.64
CA HIS A 59 2.58 3.54 25.65
C HIS A 59 3.32 4.35 24.57
N LYS A 60 2.57 4.98 23.66
CA LYS A 60 3.07 5.84 22.59
C LYS A 60 4.08 5.13 21.69
N HIS A 61 3.72 3.94 21.22
CA HIS A 61 4.47 3.20 20.21
C HIS A 61 3.52 2.42 19.30
N GLY A 62 4.01 2.02 18.12
CA GLY A 62 3.28 1.08 17.29
C GLY A 62 3.25 -0.30 17.93
N ALA A 63 2.26 -1.12 17.63
CA ALA A 63 2.24 -2.53 18.03
C ALA A 63 1.58 -3.40 16.95
N THR A 64 2.01 -4.67 16.89
CA THR A 64 1.50 -5.67 15.93
C THR A 64 0.10 -6.14 16.35
N VAL A 65 -0.59 -6.89 15.49
CA VAL A 65 -1.93 -7.44 15.82
C VAL A 65 -1.94 -8.32 17.10
N ARG A 66 -0.79 -8.88 17.50
CA ARG A 66 -0.62 -9.64 18.74
C ARG A 66 0.02 -8.84 19.89
N GLY A 67 0.10 -7.52 19.75
CA GLY A 67 0.58 -6.60 20.79
C GLY A 67 2.09 -6.55 20.97
N LEU A 68 2.89 -7.07 20.02
CA LEU A 68 4.35 -6.89 20.10
C LEU A 68 4.68 -5.41 19.83
N PRO A 69 5.46 -4.76 20.70
CA PRO A 69 5.77 -3.35 20.55
C PRO A 69 6.69 -3.13 19.34
N ARG A 70 6.50 -2.00 18.66
CA ARG A 70 7.40 -1.43 17.63
C ARG A 70 7.67 -2.34 16.44
N GLY A 71 6.81 -3.31 16.18
CA GLY A 71 6.87 -4.18 15.00
C GLY A 71 6.38 -3.47 13.74
N GLY A 72 6.97 -3.77 12.59
CA GLY A 72 6.55 -3.19 11.30
C GLY A 72 5.50 -4.04 10.56
N GLU A 73 4.65 -3.41 9.74
CA GLU A 73 3.59 -4.10 8.99
C GLU A 73 3.43 -3.58 7.56
N ILE A 74 3.44 -4.50 6.59
CA ILE A 74 3.20 -4.24 5.17
C ILE A 74 1.77 -4.67 4.77
N ASN A 75 1.18 -5.58 5.55
CA ASN A 75 -0.17 -6.05 5.32
C ASN A 75 -1.18 -4.89 5.31
N ASP A 76 -2.21 -5.05 4.47
CA ASP A 76 -3.26 -4.05 4.22
C ASP A 76 -2.76 -2.60 4.12
N LEU A 77 -1.61 -2.44 3.46
CA LEU A 77 -0.98 -1.19 3.04
C LEU A 77 -0.45 -0.29 4.16
N ALA A 78 -0.27 -0.76 5.40
CA ALA A 78 0.21 0.10 6.50
C ALA A 78 1.47 0.93 6.18
N MET A 79 2.54 0.30 5.66
CA MET A 79 3.73 1.03 5.20
C MET A 79 3.46 1.93 4.00
N ASN A 80 2.71 1.44 3.00
CA ASN A 80 2.44 2.17 1.75
C ASN A 80 1.69 3.47 2.04
N ASP A 81 0.58 3.35 2.76
CA ASP A 81 -0.29 4.45 3.15
C ASP A 81 0.46 5.47 4.01
N ALA A 82 1.30 5.01 4.93
CA ALA A 82 2.07 5.92 5.76
C ALA A 82 3.08 6.73 4.94
N ILE A 83 3.80 6.10 4.01
CA ILE A 83 4.74 6.81 3.11
C ILE A 83 4.00 7.79 2.20
N ASP A 84 2.84 7.41 1.67
CA ASP A 84 2.00 8.28 0.85
C ASP A 84 1.53 9.51 1.65
N ILE A 85 1.13 9.33 2.91
CA ILE A 85 0.80 10.45 3.80
C ILE A 85 2.02 11.32 4.11
N MET A 86 3.20 10.74 4.35
CA MET A 86 4.43 11.54 4.54
C MET A 86 4.78 12.35 3.28
N HIS A 87 4.60 11.78 2.09
CA HIS A 87 4.80 12.51 0.84
C HIS A 87 3.82 13.66 0.71
N LEU A 88 2.53 13.43 0.96
CA LEU A 88 1.51 14.49 0.99
C LEU A 88 1.87 15.59 1.99
N MET A 89 2.27 15.24 3.20
CA MET A 89 2.64 16.23 4.21
C MET A 89 3.87 17.03 3.79
N TYR A 90 4.88 16.40 3.18
CA TYR A 90 6.03 17.11 2.64
C TYR A 90 5.62 18.11 1.54
N LEU A 91 4.76 17.70 0.61
CA LEU A 91 4.27 18.58 -0.46
C LEU A 91 3.42 19.75 0.06
N LEU A 92 2.61 19.51 1.11
CA LEU A 92 1.73 20.53 1.68
C LEU A 92 2.48 21.54 2.55
N THR A 93 3.48 21.09 3.31
CA THR A 93 4.13 21.89 4.36
C THR A 93 5.55 22.35 3.99
N GLY A 94 6.21 21.64 3.07
CA GLY A 94 7.64 21.81 2.79
C GLY A 94 8.57 21.33 3.89
N GLU A 95 8.04 20.75 4.98
CA GLU A 95 8.86 20.35 6.13
C GLU A 95 9.67 19.08 5.84
N LYS A 96 11.00 19.21 5.85
CA LYS A 96 11.93 18.10 5.56
C LYS A 96 11.79 16.88 6.47
N ARG A 97 11.19 17.02 7.66
CA ARG A 97 11.01 15.88 8.57
C ARG A 97 10.09 14.81 8.00
N PHE A 98 9.12 15.18 7.16
CA PHE A 98 8.25 14.22 6.50
C PHE A 98 9.00 13.46 5.40
N GLU A 99 9.81 14.15 4.61
CA GLU A 99 10.73 13.52 3.65
C GLU A 99 11.70 12.55 4.36
N GLN A 100 12.29 12.98 5.49
CA GLN A 100 13.16 12.12 6.30
C GLN A 100 12.42 10.90 6.88
N ALA A 101 11.13 11.02 7.19
CA ALA A 101 10.32 9.89 7.62
C ALA A 101 10.11 8.89 6.47
N MET A 102 9.90 9.37 5.25
CA MET A 102 9.86 8.51 4.05
C MET A 102 11.20 7.80 3.85
N ASP A 103 12.33 8.50 4.01
CA ASP A 103 13.66 7.90 3.88
C ASP A 103 13.91 6.78 4.90
N ARG A 104 13.46 6.97 6.15
CA ARG A 104 13.50 5.91 7.17
C ARG A 104 12.61 4.71 6.82
N GLY A 105 11.40 4.96 6.31
CA GLY A 105 10.51 3.90 5.84
C GLY A 105 11.07 3.15 4.63
N GLY A 106 11.72 3.88 3.71
CA GLY A 106 12.43 3.33 2.56
C GLY A 106 13.66 2.51 2.95
N GLN A 107 14.38 2.91 4.00
CA GLN A 107 15.44 2.08 4.56
C GLN A 107 14.88 0.82 5.21
N TRP A 108 13.81 0.95 6.01
CA TRP A 108 13.17 -0.19 6.65
C TRP A 108 12.69 -1.24 5.64
N ILE A 109 12.06 -0.84 4.53
CA ILE A 109 11.58 -1.81 3.54
C ILE A 109 12.73 -2.60 2.89
N LEU A 110 13.91 -1.99 2.74
CA LEU A 110 15.10 -2.69 2.23
C LEU A 110 15.65 -3.68 3.26
N ASP A 111 15.66 -3.30 4.54
CA ASP A 111 16.17 -4.10 5.67
C ASP A 111 15.20 -5.21 6.10
N ALA A 112 13.89 -5.04 5.86
CA ALA A 112 12.84 -5.98 6.20
C ALA A 112 12.83 -7.23 5.30
N ASP A 113 13.46 -7.16 4.13
CA ASP A 113 13.90 -8.37 3.44
C ASP A 113 15.25 -8.77 4.03
N THR A 114 15.17 -9.59 5.09
CA THR A 114 16.32 -10.04 5.88
C THR A 114 17.26 -10.99 5.13
N GLY A 115 17.00 -11.25 3.85
CA GLY A 115 17.80 -12.14 3.02
C GLY A 115 17.57 -13.63 3.31
N GLY A 116 18.14 -14.47 2.45
CA GLY A 116 17.95 -15.92 2.43
C GLY A 116 18.22 -16.50 1.04
N LYS A 117 17.63 -17.66 0.73
CA LYS A 117 17.58 -18.21 -0.64
C LYS A 117 16.55 -17.51 -1.52
N THR A 118 15.75 -16.63 -0.93
CA THR A 118 14.55 -16.09 -1.52
C THR A 118 14.65 -14.55 -1.55
N VAL A 119 13.82 -13.83 -2.32
CA VAL A 119 13.61 -12.36 -2.21
C VAL A 119 12.13 -12.07 -1.93
N GLY A 120 11.79 -11.42 -0.82
CA GLY A 120 10.40 -11.29 -0.40
C GLY A 120 10.21 -10.65 0.98
N TRP A 121 8.94 -10.38 1.32
CA TRP A 121 8.54 -9.74 2.56
C TRP A 121 7.42 -10.49 3.27
N ALA A 122 7.43 -10.44 4.59
CA ALA A 122 6.34 -10.91 5.44
C ALA A 122 5.24 -9.86 5.57
N GLN A 123 4.06 -10.29 6.04
CA GLN A 123 2.97 -9.37 6.37
C GLN A 123 3.35 -8.42 7.50
N GLN A 124 3.99 -8.94 8.55
CA GLN A 124 4.35 -8.20 9.76
C GLN A 124 5.60 -8.76 10.43
N TYR A 125 6.22 -7.92 11.25
CA TYR A 125 7.54 -8.13 11.83
C TYR A 125 7.56 -7.70 13.30
N ASP A 126 8.51 -8.22 14.08
CA ASP A 126 8.86 -7.67 15.39
C ASP A 126 9.74 -6.41 15.25
N GLU A 127 10.15 -5.82 16.38
CA GLU A 127 11.01 -4.61 16.39
C GLU A 127 12.42 -4.84 15.80
N HIS A 128 12.80 -6.11 15.60
CA HIS A 128 14.10 -6.54 15.06
C HIS A 128 13.99 -7.05 13.61
N ASN A 129 12.89 -6.73 12.92
CA ASN A 129 12.62 -7.14 11.54
C ASN A 129 12.56 -8.66 11.35
N LYS A 130 12.17 -9.44 12.37
CA LYS A 130 11.87 -10.87 12.19
C LYS A 130 10.38 -11.04 11.86
N PRO A 131 10.02 -11.82 10.83
CA PRO A 131 8.63 -12.16 10.57
C PRO A 131 7.91 -12.70 11.80
N THR A 132 6.67 -12.29 12.03
CA THR A 132 5.86 -12.75 13.17
C THR A 132 4.48 -13.23 12.74
N VAL A 133 3.85 -14.05 13.58
CA VAL A 133 2.51 -14.61 13.33
C VAL A 133 1.43 -13.55 13.58
N ALA A 134 0.54 -13.32 12.60
CA ALA A 134 -0.53 -12.33 12.70
C ALA A 134 -1.80 -12.99 13.24
N ARG A 135 -2.86 -13.11 12.43
CA ARG A 135 -4.02 -13.93 12.82
C ARG A 135 -3.65 -15.42 12.87
N ALA A 136 -4.51 -16.25 13.47
CA ALA A 136 -4.28 -17.69 13.63
C ALA A 136 -4.16 -18.47 12.30
N PHE A 137 -4.30 -17.80 11.16
CA PHE A 137 -4.12 -18.33 9.80
C PHE A 137 -3.06 -17.56 8.97
N GLU A 138 -2.29 -16.67 9.61
CA GLU A 138 -1.28 -15.82 8.98
C GLU A 138 0.09 -16.06 9.63
N PRO A 139 0.90 -16.94 9.02
CA PRO A 139 2.15 -17.42 9.61
C PRO A 139 3.25 -16.35 9.61
N ALA A 140 4.26 -16.58 10.45
CA ALA A 140 5.55 -15.88 10.40
C ALA A 140 6.35 -16.31 9.17
N ALA A 141 5.93 -15.84 8.00
CA ALA A 141 6.41 -16.30 6.71
C ALA A 141 6.47 -15.15 5.71
N TRP A 142 7.17 -15.37 4.61
CA TRP A 142 7.03 -14.48 3.46
C TRP A 142 5.66 -14.62 2.88
N CYS A 143 5.11 -13.49 2.43
CA CYS A 143 3.77 -13.38 1.92
C CYS A 143 3.80 -12.81 0.50
N ARG A 144 3.14 -13.49 -0.45
CA ARG A 144 2.98 -13.04 -1.83
C ARG A 144 2.37 -11.65 -1.88
N THR A 145 1.26 -11.40 -1.18
CA THR A 145 0.59 -10.10 -1.19
C THR A 145 1.45 -8.99 -0.59
N ALA A 146 2.08 -9.24 0.56
CA ALA A 146 3.00 -8.29 1.19
C ALA A 146 4.21 -7.98 0.29
N THR A 147 4.77 -8.99 -0.38
CA THR A 147 5.87 -8.81 -1.34
C THR A 147 5.49 -7.92 -2.51
N LEU A 148 4.27 -8.09 -3.07
CA LEU A 148 3.79 -7.23 -4.14
C LEU A 148 3.51 -5.79 -3.65
N ASN A 149 3.06 -5.61 -2.41
CA ASN A 149 2.88 -4.28 -1.80
C ASN A 149 4.22 -3.58 -1.54
N ALA A 150 5.21 -4.31 -1.02
CA ALA A 150 6.58 -3.85 -0.86
C ALA A 150 7.20 -3.44 -2.20
N ALA A 151 7.04 -4.26 -3.24
CA ALA A 151 7.52 -3.92 -4.58
C ALA A 151 6.87 -2.64 -5.13
N ARG A 152 5.57 -2.43 -4.91
CA ARG A 152 4.88 -1.18 -5.29
C ARG A 152 5.40 0.02 -4.53
N LEU A 153 5.69 -0.15 -3.24
CA LEU A 153 6.31 0.89 -2.43
C LEU A 153 7.71 1.25 -2.93
N LEU A 154 8.51 0.26 -3.34
CA LEU A 154 9.82 0.49 -3.93
C LEU A 154 9.73 1.27 -5.25
N VAL A 155 8.69 1.05 -6.07
CA VAL A 155 8.42 1.88 -7.27
C VAL A 155 8.17 3.32 -6.87
N THR A 156 7.27 3.56 -5.90
CA THR A 156 6.99 4.90 -5.36
C THR A 156 8.28 5.60 -4.91
N LEU A 157 9.06 4.93 -4.06
CA LEU A 157 10.30 5.48 -3.52
C LEU A 157 11.36 5.74 -4.61
N HIS A 158 11.46 4.85 -5.61
CA HIS A 158 12.36 5.03 -6.74
C HIS A 158 12.04 6.30 -7.53
N GLN A 159 10.76 6.54 -7.81
CA GLN A 159 10.31 7.70 -8.56
C GLN A 159 10.46 9.00 -7.77
N GLN A 160 10.26 8.95 -6.45
CA GLN A 160 10.40 10.12 -5.56
C GLN A 160 11.86 10.45 -5.22
N LYS A 161 12.78 9.50 -5.38
CA LYS A 161 14.22 9.67 -5.08
C LYS A 161 15.07 9.39 -6.34
N PRO A 162 14.93 10.22 -7.40
CA PRO A 162 15.73 10.04 -8.61
C PRO A 162 17.22 10.11 -8.29
N GLY A 163 17.99 9.20 -8.89
CA GLY A 163 19.43 9.04 -8.62
C GLY A 163 19.77 8.05 -7.50
N ASP A 164 18.80 7.68 -6.65
CA ASP A 164 18.98 6.60 -5.67
C ASP A 164 18.56 5.25 -6.24
N GLY A 165 19.53 4.55 -6.85
CA GLY A 165 19.28 3.28 -7.52
C GLY A 165 18.99 2.08 -6.60
N ARG A 166 18.99 2.24 -5.26
CA ARG A 166 18.85 1.08 -4.35
C ARG A 166 17.48 0.41 -4.45
N TYR A 167 16.42 1.19 -4.67
CA TYR A 167 15.06 0.68 -4.80
C TYR A 167 14.88 -0.10 -6.11
N LEU A 168 15.39 0.44 -7.23
CA LEU A 168 15.37 -0.25 -8.51
C LEU A 168 16.17 -1.55 -8.49
N ARG A 169 17.38 -1.55 -7.91
CA ARG A 169 18.17 -2.78 -7.74
C ARG A 169 17.44 -3.84 -6.94
N LYS A 170 16.68 -3.44 -5.91
CA LYS A 170 15.87 -4.39 -5.12
C LYS A 170 14.72 -4.97 -5.94
N LEU A 171 14.07 -4.17 -6.77
CA LEU A 171 13.03 -4.63 -7.70
C LEU A 171 13.58 -5.59 -8.76
N GLU A 172 14.73 -5.28 -9.35
CA GLU A 172 15.43 -6.16 -10.30
C GLU A 172 15.84 -7.49 -9.64
N ALA A 173 16.30 -7.46 -8.39
CA ALA A 173 16.63 -8.66 -7.63
C ALA A 173 15.38 -9.53 -7.37
N LEU A 174 14.24 -8.91 -7.00
CA LEU A 174 12.96 -9.61 -6.85
C LEU A 174 12.52 -10.26 -8.17
N LYS A 175 12.60 -9.52 -9.29
CA LYS A 175 12.26 -10.02 -10.62
C LYS A 175 13.14 -11.22 -10.98
N LYS A 176 14.46 -11.09 -10.85
CA LYS A 176 15.40 -12.17 -11.12
C LYS A 176 15.05 -13.40 -10.28
N TRP A 177 14.87 -13.22 -8.97
CA TRP A 177 14.52 -14.32 -8.07
C TRP A 177 13.21 -15.01 -8.50
N ALA A 178 12.17 -14.23 -8.84
CA ALA A 178 10.89 -14.76 -9.27
C ALA A 178 11.01 -15.64 -10.52
N HIS A 179 11.74 -15.18 -11.54
CA HIS A 179 11.96 -15.94 -12.78
C HIS A 179 12.83 -17.20 -12.57
N GLU A 180 13.69 -17.22 -11.55
CA GLU A 180 14.57 -18.36 -11.25
C GLU A 180 13.92 -19.42 -10.34
N ASN A 181 12.94 -19.06 -9.51
CA ASN A 181 12.50 -19.90 -8.39
C ASN A 181 10.99 -20.18 -8.34
N VAL A 182 10.18 -19.46 -9.12
CA VAL A 182 8.73 -19.67 -9.16
C VAL A 182 8.42 -20.81 -10.13
N ASP A 183 7.27 -21.47 -9.95
CA ASP A 183 6.90 -22.60 -10.80
C ASP A 183 6.78 -22.20 -12.29
N LYS A 184 6.73 -23.22 -13.17
CA LYS A 184 6.64 -23.02 -14.63
C LYS A 184 5.41 -22.25 -15.10
N ASN A 185 4.35 -22.18 -14.29
CA ASN A 185 3.15 -21.43 -14.61
C ASN A 185 3.30 -19.95 -14.20
N GLY A 186 4.33 -19.63 -13.42
CA GLY A 186 4.58 -18.31 -12.86
C GLY A 186 3.75 -18.04 -11.60
N ASP A 187 3.21 -19.09 -10.96
CA ASP A 187 2.34 -19.00 -9.80
C ASP A 187 3.08 -19.34 -8.49
N ILE A 188 2.65 -18.72 -7.39
CA ILE A 188 3.25 -18.95 -6.07
C ILE A 188 2.16 -19.04 -4.99
N HIS A 189 2.39 -19.86 -3.97
CA HIS A 189 1.53 -19.91 -2.78
C HIS A 189 1.58 -18.59 -2.01
N GLU A 190 0.53 -18.32 -1.23
CA GLU A 190 0.45 -17.07 -0.46
C GLU A 190 1.59 -16.95 0.55
N TYR A 191 1.99 -18.04 1.19
CA TYR A 191 3.04 -18.05 2.20
C TYR A 191 4.18 -19.01 1.87
N LEU A 192 5.41 -18.54 2.03
CA LEU A 192 6.64 -19.32 1.85
C LEU A 192 7.53 -19.21 3.08
N GLU A 193 8.20 -20.31 3.44
CA GLU A 193 9.25 -20.31 4.45
C GLU A 193 10.43 -19.44 3.99
N PRO A 194 10.85 -18.42 4.76
CA PRO A 194 11.94 -17.53 4.36
C PRO A 194 13.27 -18.22 4.07
N GLN A 195 13.57 -19.34 4.73
CA GLN A 195 14.86 -20.01 4.60
C GLN A 195 14.91 -21.02 3.45
N THR A 196 13.76 -21.62 3.10
CA THR A 196 13.70 -22.75 2.16
C THR A 196 12.94 -22.43 0.89
N GLY A 197 12.07 -21.42 0.89
CA GLY A 197 11.11 -21.15 -0.18
C GLY A 197 9.96 -22.16 -0.23
N ARG A 198 9.85 -23.07 0.75
CA ARG A 198 8.80 -24.09 0.78
C ARG A 198 7.45 -23.47 1.09
N ALA A 199 6.44 -23.84 0.30
CA ALA A 199 5.08 -23.36 0.49
C ALA A 199 4.45 -23.91 1.76
N LEU A 200 3.89 -23.01 2.57
CA LEU A 200 3.24 -23.34 3.83
C LEU A 200 1.89 -22.64 3.95
N LEU A 201 1.07 -23.19 4.83
CA LEU A 201 -0.26 -22.70 5.20
C LEU A 201 -0.35 -22.68 6.72
N MET A 202 -1.27 -21.88 7.27
CA MET A 202 -1.53 -21.90 8.72
C MET A 202 -3.02 -21.89 8.99
N TRP A 203 -3.44 -22.67 9.98
CA TRP A 203 -4.80 -22.67 10.48
C TRP A 203 -4.81 -22.97 11.98
N GLN A 204 -5.53 -22.16 12.76
CA GLN A 204 -5.60 -22.27 14.22
C GLN A 204 -4.21 -22.38 14.86
N ASP A 205 -3.28 -21.50 14.46
CA ASP A 205 -1.89 -21.45 14.94
C ASP A 205 -1.05 -22.69 14.63
N LYS A 206 -1.55 -23.60 13.79
CA LYS A 206 -0.81 -24.77 13.32
C LYS A 206 -0.36 -24.58 11.88
N VAL A 207 0.93 -24.84 11.64
CA VAL A 207 1.54 -24.82 10.29
C VAL A 207 1.27 -26.15 9.58
N TYR A 208 0.99 -26.03 8.29
CA TYR A 208 0.75 -27.11 7.34
C TYR A 208 1.59 -26.84 6.09
N TYR A 209 1.92 -27.88 5.33
CA TYR A 209 2.70 -27.72 4.10
C TYR A 209 1.87 -28.06 2.85
N ALA A 210 1.94 -27.19 1.85
CA ALA A 210 1.13 -27.32 0.63
C ALA A 210 1.52 -28.56 -0.21
N ASP A 211 2.78 -28.99 -0.11
CA ASP A 211 3.33 -30.16 -0.80
C ASP A 211 3.01 -31.49 -0.10
N LYS A 212 2.43 -31.47 1.11
CA LYS A 212 2.07 -32.66 1.87
C LYS A 212 0.59 -33.01 1.64
N PRO A 213 0.27 -34.10 0.93
CA PRO A 213 -1.12 -34.40 0.53
C PRO A 213 -2.11 -34.47 1.69
N GLY A 214 -1.70 -35.05 2.83
CA GLY A 214 -2.54 -35.13 4.02
C GLY A 214 -2.83 -33.78 4.67
N ASP A 215 -1.89 -32.84 4.62
CA ASP A 215 -2.08 -31.48 5.14
C ASP A 215 -3.02 -30.69 4.23
N TYR A 216 -2.83 -30.79 2.91
CA TYR A 216 -3.69 -30.14 1.92
C TYR A 216 -5.14 -30.61 2.02
N GLU A 217 -5.38 -31.94 2.02
CA GLU A 217 -6.73 -32.49 2.16
C GLU A 217 -7.37 -32.15 3.50
N TYR A 218 -6.59 -32.12 4.60
CA TYR A 218 -7.11 -31.65 5.88
C TYR A 218 -7.60 -30.20 5.76
N LEU A 219 -6.78 -29.29 5.23
CA LEU A 219 -7.15 -27.88 5.15
C LEU A 219 -8.35 -27.64 4.23
N LYS A 220 -8.37 -28.28 3.05
CA LYS A 220 -9.47 -28.20 2.09
C LYS A 220 -10.83 -28.60 2.70
N ASN A 221 -10.83 -29.60 3.58
CA ASN A 221 -12.07 -30.14 4.16
C ASN A 221 -12.45 -29.52 5.51
N ASN A 222 -11.51 -28.90 6.22
CA ASN A 222 -11.71 -28.48 7.62
C ASN A 222 -11.53 -26.98 7.87
N THR A 223 -11.38 -26.17 6.81
CA THR A 223 -11.19 -24.73 6.97
C THR A 223 -12.19 -23.92 6.15
N PRO A 224 -12.69 -22.79 6.69
CA PRO A 224 -13.42 -21.79 5.92
C PRO A 224 -12.45 -20.91 5.09
N THR A 225 -11.18 -21.28 4.96
CA THR A 225 -10.19 -20.48 4.26
C THR A 225 -10.65 -20.30 2.83
N SER A 226 -10.57 -19.06 2.33
CA SER A 226 -10.80 -18.83 0.92
C SER A 226 -9.82 -19.70 0.11
N THR A 227 -10.28 -20.18 -1.05
CA THR A 227 -9.45 -20.89 -2.03
C THR A 227 -8.19 -20.12 -2.40
N ARG A 228 -8.14 -18.81 -2.12
CA ARG A 228 -7.03 -17.89 -2.37
C ARG A 228 -5.74 -18.29 -1.65
N ASN A 229 -5.82 -18.83 -0.43
CA ASN A 229 -4.61 -19.20 0.32
C ASN A 229 -4.16 -20.64 -0.01
N LEU A 230 -5.11 -21.51 -0.37
CA LEU A 230 -4.85 -22.92 -0.68
C LEU A 230 -4.11 -23.09 -2.02
N ASN A 231 -4.48 -22.31 -3.03
CA ASN A 231 -3.95 -22.46 -4.38
C ASN A 231 -2.91 -21.38 -4.70
N PRO A 232 -1.88 -21.72 -5.48
CA PRO A 232 -0.90 -20.74 -5.95
C PRO A 232 -1.57 -19.74 -6.90
N ARG A 233 -0.98 -18.54 -7.00
CA ARG A 233 -1.53 -17.40 -7.77
C ARG A 233 -0.44 -16.70 -8.59
N PRO A 234 -0.80 -16.00 -9.68
CA PRO A 234 0.16 -15.35 -10.57
C PRO A 234 1.14 -14.47 -9.83
N PHE A 235 2.44 -14.66 -10.00
CA PHE A 235 3.44 -13.86 -9.31
C PHE A 235 4.43 -13.23 -10.29
N ILE A 236 5.00 -14.02 -11.20
CA ILE A 236 5.94 -13.49 -12.23
C ILE A 236 5.29 -12.34 -13.01
N GLN A 237 4.06 -12.54 -13.50
CA GLN A 237 3.33 -11.52 -14.26
C GLN A 237 3.06 -10.23 -13.45
N ASP A 238 2.76 -10.37 -12.16
CA ASP A 238 2.53 -9.22 -11.27
C ASP A 238 3.84 -8.49 -10.96
N VAL A 239 4.94 -9.22 -10.72
CA VAL A 239 6.28 -8.66 -10.51
C VAL A 239 6.79 -7.94 -11.75
N ASP A 240 6.67 -8.55 -12.93
CA ASP A 240 7.08 -7.94 -14.20
C ASP A 240 6.34 -6.63 -14.46
N ARG A 241 5.03 -6.61 -14.20
CA ARG A 241 4.23 -5.39 -14.32
C ARG A 241 4.71 -4.31 -13.35
N ILE A 242 4.99 -4.65 -12.10
CA ILE A 242 5.47 -3.67 -11.10
C ILE A 242 6.85 -3.14 -11.48
N VAL A 243 7.76 -4.00 -11.93
CA VAL A 243 9.11 -3.60 -12.30
C VAL A 243 9.10 -2.71 -13.54
N ALA A 244 8.25 -2.99 -14.54
CA ALA A 244 8.06 -2.10 -15.69
C ALA A 244 7.65 -0.69 -15.27
N MET A 245 6.74 -0.56 -14.28
CA MET A 245 6.33 0.74 -13.74
C MET A 245 7.48 1.54 -13.10
N ALA A 246 8.57 0.88 -12.67
CA ALA A 246 9.75 1.58 -12.17
C ALA A 246 10.53 2.28 -13.28
N TYR A 247 10.57 1.70 -14.49
CA TYR A 247 11.27 2.28 -15.65
C TYR A 247 10.40 3.27 -16.42
N ASP A 248 9.14 2.88 -16.66
CA ASP A 248 8.24 3.63 -17.54
C ASP A 248 7.56 4.79 -16.81
N GLY A 249 7.63 4.79 -15.47
CA GLY A 249 6.84 5.67 -14.62
C GLY A 249 5.35 5.27 -14.61
N TYR A 250 4.55 6.04 -13.88
CA TYR A 250 3.10 5.93 -13.98
C TYR A 250 2.61 6.71 -15.20
N ASN A 251 2.14 6.02 -16.24
CA ASN A 251 1.48 6.68 -17.37
C ASN A 251 0.09 7.18 -16.97
N SER A 252 -0.04 8.49 -16.82
CA SER A 252 -1.26 9.17 -16.39
C SER A 252 -2.40 9.06 -17.41
N GLU A 253 -2.09 9.06 -18.71
CA GLU A 253 -3.09 8.91 -19.76
C GLU A 253 -3.63 7.47 -19.81
N GLU A 254 -2.74 6.48 -19.75
CA GLU A 254 -3.13 5.08 -19.69
C GLU A 254 -4.01 4.82 -18.45
N PHE A 255 -3.60 5.33 -17.28
CA PHE A 255 -4.40 5.20 -16.07
C PHE A 255 -5.78 5.85 -16.20
N ILE A 256 -5.85 7.09 -16.70
CA ILE A 256 -7.13 7.80 -16.90
C ILE A 256 -8.01 7.09 -17.91
N ASN A 257 -7.44 6.53 -18.98
CA ASN A 257 -8.19 5.80 -19.99
C ASN A 257 -8.64 4.42 -19.49
N TRP A 258 -7.86 3.80 -18.60
CA TRP A 258 -8.20 2.55 -17.94
C TRP A 258 -9.28 2.72 -16.86
N LEU A 259 -9.28 3.85 -16.15
CA LEU A 259 -10.14 4.10 -14.99
C LEU A 259 -11.65 3.91 -15.29
N PRO A 260 -12.25 4.43 -16.38
CA PRO A 260 -13.64 4.18 -16.72
C PRO A 260 -13.98 2.70 -16.87
N THR A 261 -13.09 1.93 -17.51
CA THR A 261 -13.27 0.48 -17.67
C THR A 261 -13.26 -0.20 -16.31
N ARG A 262 -12.31 0.17 -15.44
CA ARG A 262 -12.25 -0.35 -14.07
C ARG A 262 -13.49 0.00 -13.27
N VAL A 263 -13.92 1.26 -13.27
CA VAL A 263 -15.12 1.72 -12.54
C VAL A 263 -16.36 0.96 -13.00
N LYS A 264 -16.53 0.72 -14.30
CA LYS A 264 -17.65 -0.09 -14.82
C LYS A 264 -17.61 -1.53 -14.31
N GLN A 265 -16.44 -2.17 -14.32
CA GLN A 265 -16.28 -3.53 -13.78
C GLN A 265 -16.63 -3.58 -12.29
N GLU A 266 -16.19 -2.57 -11.55
CA GLU A 266 -16.41 -2.51 -10.11
C GLU A 266 -17.88 -2.23 -9.80
N LEU A 267 -18.53 -1.30 -10.51
CA LEU A 267 -19.97 -1.09 -10.41
C LEU A 267 -20.76 -2.37 -10.69
N ALA A 268 -20.37 -3.12 -11.73
CA ALA A 268 -21.00 -4.41 -12.06
C ALA A 268 -20.77 -5.49 -10.99
N SER A 269 -19.77 -5.33 -10.13
CA SER A 269 -19.48 -6.24 -9.02
C SER A 269 -20.14 -5.84 -7.69
N GLN A 270 -20.86 -4.71 -7.64
CA GLN A 270 -21.63 -4.35 -6.45
C GLN A 270 -22.76 -5.35 -6.21
N ASN A 271 -22.98 -5.68 -4.94
CA ASN A 271 -24.15 -6.44 -4.54
C ASN A 271 -25.40 -5.59 -4.82
N PRO A 272 -26.36 -6.09 -5.62
CA PRO A 272 -27.53 -5.31 -6.02
C PRO A 272 -28.55 -5.10 -4.89
N ASP A 273 -28.54 -5.95 -3.85
CA ASP A 273 -29.51 -5.89 -2.75
C ASP A 273 -29.10 -4.87 -1.68
N CYS A 274 -27.79 -4.77 -1.38
CA CYS A 274 -27.29 -3.85 -0.36
C CYS A 274 -26.48 -2.67 -0.92
N GLY A 275 -26.19 -2.65 -2.23
CA GLY A 275 -25.42 -1.57 -2.88
C GLY A 275 -23.92 -1.54 -2.52
N MET A 276 -23.42 -2.54 -1.80
CA MET A 276 -22.03 -2.61 -1.34
C MET A 276 -21.20 -3.59 -2.17
N TRP A 277 -19.90 -3.34 -2.31
CA TRP A 277 -18.97 -4.35 -2.79
C TRP A 277 -18.77 -5.39 -1.71
N VAL A 278 -19.27 -6.60 -1.92
CA VAL A 278 -19.11 -7.67 -0.96
C VAL A 278 -18.10 -8.66 -1.50
N LEU A 279 -17.00 -8.87 -0.78
CA LEU A 279 -16.16 -10.03 -1.02
C LEU A 279 -16.91 -11.26 -0.47
N PRO A 280 -17.19 -12.29 -1.27
CA PRO A 280 -17.81 -13.52 -0.76
C PRO A 280 -16.87 -14.19 0.25
N ILE A 281 -17.28 -14.12 1.52
CA ILE A 281 -16.85 -14.89 2.70
C ILE A 281 -15.33 -15.14 2.78
N PHE A 282 -14.62 -14.27 3.49
CA PHE A 282 -13.43 -14.66 4.25
C PHE A 282 -13.86 -14.86 5.71
N SER A 283 -13.70 -16.07 6.24
CA SER A 283 -13.79 -16.33 7.70
C SER A 283 -15.04 -15.72 8.39
N ASN A 284 -16.24 -16.03 7.89
CA ASN A 284 -17.54 -15.58 8.42
C ASN A 284 -17.77 -14.05 8.45
N PHE A 285 -16.95 -13.28 7.74
CA PHE A 285 -17.07 -11.83 7.64
C PHE A 285 -17.28 -11.42 6.17
N SER A 286 -18.26 -10.55 5.95
CA SER A 286 -18.46 -9.83 4.69
C SER A 286 -17.64 -8.54 4.74
N GLY A 287 -16.44 -8.57 4.14
CA GLY A 287 -15.64 -7.36 3.97
C GLY A 287 -16.20 -6.48 2.85
N SER A 288 -16.49 -5.22 3.18
CA SER A 288 -16.82 -4.19 2.19
C SER A 288 -15.54 -3.56 1.66
N ILE A 289 -14.86 -4.25 0.75
CA ILE A 289 -13.68 -3.72 0.06
C ILE A 289 -13.93 -3.81 -1.43
N GLY A 290 -14.31 -2.68 -2.04
CA GLY A 290 -14.36 -2.57 -3.50
C GLY A 290 -12.95 -2.55 -4.06
N ALA A 291 -12.66 -3.41 -5.04
CA ALA A 291 -11.33 -3.50 -5.64
C ALA A 291 -11.00 -2.28 -6.55
N ALA A 292 -11.97 -1.37 -6.73
CA ALA A 292 -11.79 -0.03 -7.29
C ALA A 292 -11.04 0.92 -6.35
N PHE A 293 -11.20 0.74 -5.04
CA PHE A 293 -10.64 1.64 -4.01
C PHE A 293 -9.33 1.12 -3.45
N THR A 294 -9.04 -0.17 -3.61
CA THR A 294 -7.70 -0.75 -3.41
C THR A 294 -6.88 -0.59 -4.69
N VAL A 295 -6.64 0.65 -5.11
CA VAL A 295 -5.81 0.86 -6.29
C VAL A 295 -4.38 0.48 -5.90
N LYS A 296 -3.84 -0.57 -6.53
CA LYS A 296 -2.54 -1.18 -6.21
C LYS A 296 -1.34 -0.32 -6.67
N CYS A 297 -1.36 0.97 -6.37
CA CYS A 297 -0.44 2.00 -6.85
C CYS A 297 -0.53 3.23 -5.93
N ASN A 298 0.48 4.10 -5.96
CA ASN A 298 0.47 5.34 -5.19
C ASN A 298 -0.77 6.22 -5.52
N PRO A 299 -1.74 6.39 -4.61
CA PRO A 299 -2.91 7.22 -4.82
C PRO A 299 -2.55 8.71 -4.92
N VAL A 300 -1.49 9.14 -4.22
CA VAL A 300 -1.04 10.53 -4.17
C VAL A 300 -0.53 10.99 -5.53
N ASP A 301 0.40 10.23 -6.12
CA ASP A 301 0.96 10.59 -7.42
C ASP A 301 -0.14 10.61 -8.49
N ARG A 302 -1.13 9.70 -8.41
CA ARG A 302 -2.30 9.70 -9.30
C ARG A 302 -3.22 10.89 -9.11
N MET A 303 -3.48 11.29 -7.86
CA MET A 303 -4.25 12.50 -7.55
C MET A 303 -3.58 13.73 -8.15
N LEU A 304 -2.26 13.87 -7.95
CA LEU A 304 -1.48 14.98 -8.49
C LEU A 304 -1.49 14.99 -10.03
N GLN A 305 -1.21 13.84 -10.65
CA GLN A 305 -1.23 13.69 -12.11
C GLN A 305 -2.62 13.99 -12.70
N HIS A 306 -3.70 13.58 -12.04
CA HIS A 306 -5.05 13.92 -12.47
C HIS A 306 -5.27 15.44 -12.43
N ILE A 307 -4.88 16.09 -11.32
CA ILE A 307 -4.99 17.54 -11.16
C ILE A 307 -4.23 18.27 -12.29
N ASP A 308 -2.99 17.85 -12.59
CA ASP A 308 -2.18 18.51 -13.61
C ASP A 308 -2.73 18.32 -15.02
N LEU A 309 -3.26 17.14 -15.36
CA LEU A 309 -3.94 16.93 -16.63
C LEU A 309 -5.23 17.75 -16.76
N GLN A 310 -6.01 17.91 -15.69
CA GLN A 310 -7.17 18.79 -15.72
C GLN A 310 -6.77 20.25 -15.95
N ARG A 311 -5.64 20.71 -15.36
CA ARG A 311 -5.10 22.05 -15.62
C ARG A 311 -4.70 22.25 -17.08
N GLN A 312 -3.99 21.28 -17.66
CA GLN A 312 -3.57 21.34 -19.07
C GLN A 312 -4.78 21.36 -20.03
N ARG A 313 -5.84 20.60 -19.70
CA ARG A 313 -7.09 20.61 -20.45
C ARG A 313 -7.85 21.92 -20.32
N ALA A 314 -7.91 22.50 -19.11
CA ALA A 314 -8.51 23.82 -18.90
C ALA A 314 -7.76 24.95 -19.65
N GLN A 315 -6.45 24.78 -19.88
CA GLN A 315 -5.64 25.69 -20.69
C GLN A 315 -5.76 25.45 -22.20
N SER A 316 -6.42 24.36 -22.64
CA SER A 316 -6.66 24.01 -24.04
C SER A 316 -8.15 24.24 -24.38
N PRO A 317 -8.55 25.38 -24.99
CA PRO A 317 -9.94 25.89 -24.98
C PRO A 317 -11.00 25.09 -25.76
N GLY A 318 -10.71 23.85 -26.18
CA GLY A 318 -11.56 23.10 -27.11
C GLY A 318 -12.54 22.10 -26.49
N LYS A 319 -12.36 21.68 -25.22
CA LYS A 319 -13.23 20.69 -24.55
C LYS A 319 -13.13 20.79 -23.03
N THR A 320 -13.79 21.75 -22.40
CA THR A 320 -13.87 21.80 -20.93
C THR A 320 -15.31 21.50 -20.50
N LEU A 321 -15.46 20.42 -19.72
CA LEU A 321 -16.66 20.11 -18.96
C LEU A 321 -16.93 21.24 -17.95
N GLU A 322 -18.09 21.88 -18.05
CA GLU A 322 -18.60 23.02 -17.25
C GLU A 322 -18.69 22.81 -15.72
N ILE A 323 -18.13 21.74 -15.15
CA ILE A 323 -18.36 21.38 -13.75
C ILE A 323 -17.40 22.08 -12.78
N PHE A 324 -16.28 22.64 -13.25
CA PHE A 324 -15.22 23.19 -12.36
C PHE A 324 -14.90 24.69 -12.57
N GLU A 325 -15.56 25.38 -13.50
CA GLU A 325 -15.29 26.81 -13.78
C GLU A 325 -15.83 27.77 -12.70
N LYS A 326 -16.61 27.30 -11.72
CA LYS A 326 -17.19 28.14 -10.67
C LYS A 326 -16.45 28.19 -9.33
N ASN A 327 -15.37 27.45 -9.16
CA ASN A 327 -14.54 27.57 -7.95
C ASN A 327 -13.06 27.66 -8.34
N PRO A 328 -12.50 28.87 -8.45
CA PRO A 328 -11.10 29.00 -8.77
C PRO A 328 -10.30 28.38 -7.63
N MET A 329 -9.33 27.57 -8.04
CA MET A 329 -8.19 27.14 -7.25
C MET A 329 -7.07 28.19 -7.36
N PRO A 330 -6.96 29.23 -6.49
CA PRO A 330 -5.67 29.93 -6.38
C PRO A 330 -5.09 30.08 -4.98
N GLN A 331 -5.78 29.83 -3.87
CA GLN A 331 -5.21 30.22 -2.56
C GLN A 331 -4.44 29.10 -1.82
N ALA A 332 -4.90 27.85 -1.89
CA ALA A 332 -4.19 26.74 -1.24
C ALA A 332 -2.85 26.41 -1.93
N LEU A 333 -2.78 26.54 -3.26
CA LEU A 333 -1.55 26.28 -4.02
C LEU A 333 -0.57 27.46 -4.04
N GLN A 334 -1.05 28.71 -3.94
CA GLN A 334 -0.17 29.86 -3.75
C GLN A 334 0.52 29.83 -2.38
N ALA A 335 -0.14 29.31 -1.35
CA ALA A 335 0.49 29.08 -0.04
C ALA A 335 1.63 28.05 -0.15
N VAL A 336 1.44 26.96 -0.90
CA VAL A 336 2.47 25.94 -1.14
C VAL A 336 3.64 26.47 -1.99
N LYS A 337 3.38 27.27 -3.04
CA LYS A 337 4.44 27.92 -3.84
C LYS A 337 5.20 29.00 -3.08
N ALA A 338 4.56 29.70 -2.14
CA ALA A 338 5.21 30.75 -1.33
C ALA A 338 6.15 30.19 -0.25
N MET A 339 6.00 28.91 0.14
CA MET A 339 6.78 28.30 1.22
C MET A 339 8.10 27.65 0.76
N ASN A 340 8.30 27.35 -0.54
CA ASN A 340 9.55 26.72 -0.99
C ASN A 340 9.93 27.04 -2.46
N PRO A 341 10.69 28.12 -2.72
CA PRO A 341 11.11 28.49 -4.07
C PRO A 341 12.20 27.57 -4.68
N LYS A 342 12.69 26.55 -3.95
CA LYS A 342 13.80 25.69 -4.39
C LYS A 342 13.38 24.36 -5.02
N HIS A 343 12.11 24.01 -5.00
CA HIS A 343 11.58 22.85 -5.70
C HIS A 343 10.30 23.22 -6.46
N PRO A 344 10.41 23.62 -7.73
CA PRO A 344 9.24 23.71 -8.58
C PRO A 344 8.72 22.29 -8.80
N VAL A 345 7.65 21.92 -8.09
CA VAL A 345 6.82 20.80 -8.48
C VAL A 345 6.14 21.24 -9.78
N PHE A 346 6.50 20.54 -10.86
CA PHE A 346 6.07 20.60 -12.27
C PHE A 346 5.08 21.69 -12.70
#